data_AF-A0A1C6FC19-F1
#
_entry.id   AF-A0A1C6FC19-F1
#
_cell.length_a   1.000
_cell.length_b   1.000
_cell.length_c   1.000
_cell.angle_alpha   90.00
_cell.angle_beta   90.00
_cell.angle_gamma   90.00
#
_symmetry.space_group_name_H-M   'P 1'
#
loop_
_entity.id
_entity.type
_entity.pdbx_description
1 polymer ?
#
loop_
_entity_poly.entity_id
_entity_poly.type
_entity_poly.pdbx_seq_one_letter_code
_entity_poly.pdbx_strand_id
1 'polypeptide(L)'
;MHVNWFKDPDNVVYCKEEEVLPRLSKELGIGDLAERVAAFRAAPAAEGINLKGLRRTTLKLFVPNLTFPEPIEMGENVWIYMGELCPAYCLYTPWEDGEKK
;
A
#
# COMPACT_ATOMS: atom_id res chain seq x y z
N MET A 1 5.00 -3.69 12.95
CA MET A 1 5.24 -4.09 11.55
C MET A 1 6.41 -5.05 11.54
N HIS A 2 6.16 -6.34 11.33
CA HIS A 2 7.20 -7.38 11.35
C HIS A 2 7.49 -7.83 9.92
N VAL A 3 8.74 -7.73 9.46
CA VAL A 3 9.10 -7.96 8.05
C VAL A 3 8.68 -9.36 7.55
N ASN A 4 8.81 -10.39 8.39
CA ASN A 4 8.41 -11.75 8.01
C ASN A 4 6.90 -11.90 7.79
N TRP A 5 6.08 -11.04 8.41
CA TRP A 5 4.63 -11.04 8.17
C TRP A 5 4.30 -10.57 6.75
N PHE A 6 5.03 -9.58 6.23
CA PHE A 6 4.85 -9.08 4.85
C PHE A 6 5.47 -9.98 3.78
N LYS A 7 6.36 -10.91 4.15
CA LYS A 7 6.90 -11.93 3.24
C LYS A 7 5.94 -13.09 3.04
N ASP A 8 4.93 -13.20 3.89
CA ASP A 8 3.91 -14.25 3.80
C ASP A 8 2.81 -13.80 2.81
N PRO A 9 2.60 -14.53 1.71
CA PRO A 9 1.62 -14.17 0.69
C PRO A 9 0.18 -14.22 1.19
N ASP A 10 -0.14 -14.96 2.26
CA ASP A 10 -1.49 -14.98 2.84
C ASP A 10 -1.84 -13.66 3.55
N ASN A 11 -0.82 -12.88 3.92
CA ASN A 11 -0.97 -11.60 4.59
C ASN A 11 -1.01 -10.40 3.63
N VAL A 12 -0.73 -10.63 2.34
CA VAL A 12 -0.57 -9.57 1.33
C VAL A 12 -1.50 -9.81 0.16
N VAL A 13 -2.33 -8.82 -0.13
CA VAL A 13 -3.23 -8.82 -1.28
C VAL A 13 -2.64 -7.90 -2.35
N TYR A 14 -2.31 -8.48 -3.50
CA TYR A 14 -1.85 -7.74 -4.67
C TYR A 14 -3.06 -7.25 -5.47
N CYS A 15 -3.25 -5.94 -5.57
CA CYS A 15 -4.37 -5.34 -6.29
C CYS A 15 -3.93 -4.13 -7.11
N LYS A 16 -4.71 -3.84 -8.16
CA LYS A 16 -4.59 -2.58 -8.88
C LYS A 16 -5.08 -1.43 -8.01
N GLU A 17 -4.32 -0.34 -8.03
CA GLU A 17 -4.66 0.84 -7.25
C GLU A 17 -6.05 1.41 -7.62
N GLU A 18 -6.43 1.38 -8.90
CA GLU A 18 -7.72 1.85 -9.39
C GLU A 18 -8.94 1.10 -8.81
N GLU A 19 -8.78 -0.15 -8.39
CA GLU A 19 -9.87 -0.95 -7.82
C GLU A 19 -9.93 -0.82 -6.29
N VAL A 20 -8.76 -0.85 -5.65
CA VAL A 20 -8.66 -0.89 -4.18
C VAL A 20 -8.77 0.50 -3.55
N LEU A 21 -8.25 1.55 -4.19
CA LEU A 21 -8.29 2.91 -3.66
C LEU A 21 -9.72 3.46 -3.50
N PRO A 22 -10.62 3.40 -4.50
CA PRO A 22 -11.99 3.89 -4.31
C PRO A 22 -12.76 3.06 -3.27
N ARG A 23 -12.50 1.75 -3.20
CA ARG A 23 -13.09 0.86 -2.20
C ARG A 23 -12.67 1.27 -0.78
N LEU A 24 -11.36 1.40 -0.55
CA LEU A 24 -10.80 1.80 0.76
C LEU A 24 -11.15 3.25 1.10
N SER A 25 -11.14 4.15 0.12
CA SER A 25 -11.57 5.54 0.29
C SER A 25 -12.99 5.61 0.85
N LYS A 26 -13.92 4.82 0.30
CA LYS A 26 -15.31 4.75 0.78
C LYS A 26 -15.45 4.03 2.11
N GLU A 27 -14.76 2.91 2.29
CA GLU A 27 -14.82 2.08 3.51
C GLU A 27 -14.23 2.80 4.72
N LEU A 28 -13.08 3.46 4.54
CA LEU A 28 -12.37 4.20 5.56
C LEU A 28 -12.81 5.66 5.64
N GLY A 29 -13.58 6.16 4.66
CA GLY A 29 -14.00 7.55 4.59
C GLY A 29 -12.86 8.55 4.36
N ILE A 30 -11.83 8.15 3.60
CA ILE A 30 -10.69 8.99 3.24
C ILE A 30 -10.93 9.47 1.80
N GLY A 31 -11.60 10.61 1.63
CA GLY A 31 -12.00 11.12 0.31
C GLY A 31 -10.83 11.38 -0.64
N ASP A 32 -9.67 11.75 -0.11
CA ASP A 32 -8.44 12.11 -0.81
C ASP A 32 -7.38 10.98 -0.81
N LEU A 33 -7.80 9.72 -0.60
CA LEU A 33 -6.87 8.58 -0.50
C LEU A 33 -6.02 8.42 -1.77
N ALA A 34 -6.62 8.51 -2.95
CA ALA A 34 -5.90 8.34 -4.22
C ALA A 34 -4.87 9.45 -4.45
N GLU A 35 -5.23 10.71 -4.16
CA GLU A 35 -4.31 11.85 -4.25
C GLU A 35 -3.12 11.69 -3.30
N ARG A 36 -3.38 11.22 -2.07
CA ARG A 36 -2.32 10.96 -1.09
C ARG A 36 -1.38 9.83 -1.50
N VAL A 37 -1.92 8.77 -2.10
CA VAL A 37 -1.12 7.67 -2.65
C VAL A 37 -0.25 8.16 -3.80
N ALA A 38 -0.81 8.93 -4.73
CA ALA A 38 -0.06 9.51 -5.84
C ALA A 38 1.04 10.47 -5.34
N ALA A 39 0.74 11.33 -4.37
CA ALA A 39 1.70 12.23 -3.76
C ALA A 39 2.83 11.47 -3.03
N PHE A 40 2.48 10.43 -2.26
CA PHE A 40 3.45 9.58 -1.59
C PHE A 40 4.32 8.81 -2.59
N ARG A 41 3.75 8.39 -3.72
CA ARG A 41 4.52 7.71 -4.78
C ARG A 41 5.53 8.64 -5.44
N ALA A 42 5.16 9.90 -5.66
CA ALA A 42 6.06 10.90 -6.22
C ALA A 42 7.23 11.25 -5.27
N ALA A 43 6.98 11.17 -3.96
CA ALA A 43 7.98 11.44 -2.93
C ALA A 43 7.86 10.42 -1.79
N PRO A 44 8.35 9.18 -1.97
CA PRO A 44 8.19 8.13 -0.98
C PRO A 44 9.08 8.39 0.22
N ALA A 45 8.54 8.17 1.42
CA ALA A 45 9.27 8.29 2.68
C ALA A 45 9.58 6.92 3.27
N ALA A 46 10.81 6.73 3.76
CA ALA A 46 11.27 5.49 4.38
C ALA A 46 10.44 5.10 5.62
N GLU A 47 9.97 6.06 6.40
CA GLU A 47 9.11 5.79 7.56
C GLU A 47 7.66 5.50 7.18
N GLY A 48 7.25 5.81 5.94
CA GLY A 48 5.87 5.86 5.49
C GLY A 48 5.08 7.03 6.07
N ILE A 49 3.82 7.19 5.64
CA ILE A 49 2.89 8.20 6.14
C ILE A 49 1.64 7.54 6.72
N ASN A 50 1.11 8.10 7.80
CA ASN A 50 -0.12 7.62 8.43
C ASN A 50 -1.28 8.55 8.08
N LEU A 51 -2.33 7.95 7.53
CA LEU A 51 -3.59 8.59 7.17
C LEU A 51 -4.67 8.18 8.18
N LYS A 52 -5.43 9.15 8.67
CA LYS A 52 -6.54 8.89 9.57
C LYS A 52 -7.83 8.78 8.76
N GLY A 53 -8.52 7.64 8.89
CA GLY A 53 -9.87 7.46 8.38
C GLY A 53 -10.95 7.87 9.39
N LEU A 54 -12.19 7.64 9.01
CA LEU A 54 -13.36 7.71 9.88
C LEU A 54 -13.30 6.62 10.96
N ARG A 55 -13.89 6.91 12.13
CA ARG A 55 -14.07 5.95 13.25
C ARG A 55 -12.79 5.35 13.85
N ARG A 56 -11.72 6.15 13.97
CA ARG A 56 -10.43 5.77 14.59
C ARG A 56 -9.60 4.77 13.78
N THR A 57 -9.96 4.47 12.55
CA THR A 57 -9.15 3.65 11.66
C THR A 57 -7.93 4.45 11.20
N THR A 58 -6.75 3.84 11.22
CA THR A 58 -5.51 4.44 10.71
C THR A 58 -4.95 3.55 9.63
N LEU A 59 -4.57 4.17 8.52
CA LEU A 59 -3.98 3.51 7.36
C LEU A 59 -2.57 4.04 7.20
N LYS A 60 -1.59 3.16 7.02
CA LYS A 60 -0.20 3.52 6.74
C LYS A 60 0.14 3.25 5.28
N LEU A 61 0.59 4.28 4.58
CA LEU A 61 1.22 4.16 3.27
C LEU A 61 2.73 4.05 3.47
N PHE A 62 3.36 3.06 2.87
CA PHE A 62 4.81 2.88 2.96
C PHE A 62 5.33 2.09 1.76
N VAL A 63 6.64 2.15 1.53
CA VAL A 63 7.33 1.31 0.55
C VAL A 63 8.18 0.31 1.34
N PRO A 64 7.88 -1.00 1.30
CA PRO A 64 8.58 -1.98 2.11
C PRO A 64 10.10 -1.95 1.95
N ASN A 65 10.62 -1.81 0.74
CA ASN A 65 12.06 -1.78 0.46
C ASN A 65 12.75 -0.50 0.97
N LEU A 66 11.99 0.57 1.26
CA LEU A 66 12.52 1.75 1.93
C LEU A 66 12.37 1.67 3.46
N THR A 67 11.41 0.90 3.95
CA THR A 67 11.10 0.78 5.38
C THR A 67 11.92 -0.31 6.06
N PHE A 68 12.18 -1.41 5.36
CA PHE A 68 12.88 -2.57 5.87
C PHE A 68 14.23 -2.73 5.16
N PRO A 69 15.27 -3.17 5.89
CA PRO A 69 16.57 -3.45 5.28
C PRO A 69 16.56 -4.70 4.38
N GLU A 70 15.58 -5.59 4.57
CA GLU A 70 15.43 -6.80 3.78
C GLU A 70 14.49 -6.58 2.60
N PRO A 71 14.85 -7.04 1.39
CA PRO A 71 13.99 -6.90 0.23
C PRO A 71 12.72 -7.74 0.40
N ILE A 72 11.58 -7.16 0.03
CA ILE A 72 10.29 -7.83 -0.04
C ILE A 72 9.84 -7.87 -1.49
N GLU A 73 9.19 -8.96 -1.90
CA GLU A 73 8.60 -9.09 -3.23
C GLU A 73 7.60 -7.95 -3.48
N MET A 74 7.70 -7.28 -4.63
CA MET A 74 6.93 -6.07 -4.95
C MET A 74 7.08 -4.93 -3.92
N GLY A 75 8.13 -4.98 -3.08
CA GLY A 75 8.39 -4.02 -2.01
C GLY A 75 8.88 -2.66 -2.49
N GLU A 76 9.10 -2.49 -3.79
CA GLU A 76 9.33 -1.19 -4.44
C GLU A 76 8.03 -0.40 -4.70
N ASN A 77 6.88 -1.08 -4.63
CA ASN A 77 5.58 -0.45 -4.81
C ASN A 77 5.08 0.21 -3.52
N VAL A 78 4.02 1.01 -3.63
CA VAL A 78 3.34 1.58 -2.47
C VAL A 78 2.44 0.52 -1.85
N TRP A 79 2.55 0.34 -0.55
CA TRP A 79 1.74 -0.62 0.21
C TRP A 79 0.83 0.12 1.19
N ILE A 80 -0.36 -0.43 1.38
CA ILE A 80 -1.32 0.00 2.38
C ILE A 80 -1.30 -1.01 3.53
N TYR A 81 -1.06 -0.53 4.74
CA TYR A 81 -1.12 -1.32 5.97
C TYR A 81 -2.14 -0.73 6.95
N MET A 82 -3.05 -1.57 7.46
CA MET A 82 -4.10 -1.16 8.40
C MET A 82 -4.02 -1.91 9.75
N GLY A 83 -2.89 -2.56 10.03
CA GLY A 83 -2.71 -3.46 11.18
C GLY A 83 -2.70 -4.93 10.76
N GLU A 84 -2.25 -5.82 11.65
CA GLU A 84 -2.09 -7.27 11.39
C GLU A 84 -3.42 -8.03 11.33
N LEU A 85 -4.54 -7.37 11.71
CA LEU A 85 -5.89 -7.93 11.62
C LEU A 85 -6.50 -7.79 10.21
N CYS A 86 -5.85 -7.04 9.32
CA CYS A 86 -6.26 -6.86 7.94
C CYS A 86 -5.07 -7.22 7.03
N PRO A 87 -5.32 -7.74 5.83
CA PRO A 87 -4.25 -7.93 4.86
C PRO A 87 -3.61 -6.58 4.51
N ALA A 88 -2.32 -6.60 4.20
CA ALA A 88 -1.67 -5.47 3.55
C ALA A 88 -2.03 -5.47 2.06
N TYR A 89 -2.26 -4.30 1.48
CA TYR A 89 -2.54 -4.19 0.05
C TYR A 89 -1.31 -3.66 -0.67
N CYS A 90 -0.72 -4.48 -1.53
CA CYS A 90 0.32 -4.04 -2.45
C CYS A 90 -0.35 -3.35 -3.64
N LEU A 91 -0.17 -2.04 -3.76
CA LEU A 91 -0.65 -1.25 -4.88
C LEU A 91 0.35 -1.38 -6.02
N TYR A 92 0.15 -2.35 -6.89
CA TYR A 92 0.93 -2.41 -8.11
C TYR A 92 0.18 -1.62 -9.19
N THR A 93 0.89 -0.74 -9.86
CA THR A 93 0.47 -0.41 -11.22
C THR A 93 0.96 -1.55 -12.10
N PRO A 94 0.11 -2.17 -12.93
CA PRO A 94 0.64 -2.80 -14.11
C PRO A 94 1.38 -1.69 -14.84
N TRP A 95 2.72 -1.74 -14.82
CA TRP A 95 3.50 -1.20 -15.91
C TRP A 95 2.76 -1.65 -17.15
N GLU A 96 2.35 -0.72 -18.03
CA GLU A 96 1.72 -1.05 -19.30
C GLU A 96 2.33 -2.36 -19.76
N ASP A 97 1.49 -3.40 -19.78
CA ASP A 97 1.88 -4.73 -20.17
C ASP A 97 2.77 -4.49 -21.39
N GLY A 98 4.07 -4.72 -21.21
CA GLY A 98 4.96 -4.76 -22.33
C GLY A 98 4.45 -5.98 -23.08
N GLU A 99 3.45 -5.76 -23.93
CA GLU A 99 3.11 -6.57 -25.07
C GLU A 99 4.46 -6.79 -25.72
N LYS A 100 5.10 -7.89 -25.34
CA LYS A 100 6.11 -8.53 -26.16
C LYS A 100 5.30 -9.03 -27.36
N LYS A 101 5.07 -8.11 -28.28
CA LYS A 101 4.83 -8.41 -29.68
C LYS A 101 5.98 -9.22 -30.23
#